data_AF-A0A533SCK4-F1
#
_entry.id   AF-A0A533SCK4-F1
#
_cell.length_a   1.000
_cell.length_b   1.000
_cell.length_c   1.000
_cell.angle_alpha   90.00
_cell.angle_beta   90.00
_cell.angle_gamma   90.00
#
_symmetry.space_group_name_H-M   'P 1'
#
loop_
_entity.id
_entity.type
_entity.pdbx_description
1 polymer ?
#
loop_
_entity_poly.entity_id
_entity_poly.type
_entity_poly.pdbx_seq_one_letter_code
_entity_poly.pdbx_strand_id
1 'polypeptide(L)'
;MVNKISLLVVLFVSAVFLVNIPGVCLAQPADNTGINKRDTTDEKMTADQQSQTKEDREITQKIRQSVVDDESLSTYAHNVKIITVGGMVTLKGPVRSEDEKRIIEEKAAQIAGEEKITSEIEIAP
;
A
#
# COMPACT_ATOMS: atom_id res chain seq x y z
N MET A 1 2.80 -43.45 80.37
CA MET A 1 3.74 -42.33 80.16
C MET A 1 2.91 -41.10 79.79
N VAL A 2 2.85 -40.14 80.72
CA VAL A 2 2.67 -38.66 80.59
C VAL A 2 2.06 -38.13 79.26
N ASN A 3 0.83 -37.60 79.25
CA ASN A 3 0.47 -36.16 79.33
C ASN A 3 1.15 -35.31 78.21
N LYS A 4 0.53 -34.47 77.37
CA LYS A 4 -0.52 -33.45 77.60
C LYS A 4 -0.65 -32.59 76.31
N ILE A 5 -1.85 -32.04 76.03
CA ILE A 5 -2.13 -30.63 75.56
C ILE A 5 -1.66 -30.29 74.12
N SER A 6 -2.37 -29.64 73.19
CA SER A 6 -3.42 -28.60 73.11
C SER A 6 -4.17 -28.82 71.78
N LEU A 7 -5.50 -28.80 71.64
CA LEU A 7 -6.49 -27.72 71.76
C LEU A 7 -6.27 -26.48 70.84
N LEU A 8 -7.28 -26.30 69.97
CA LEU A 8 -7.85 -25.06 69.41
C LEU A 8 -7.30 -24.45 68.09
N VAL A 9 -8.13 -24.60 67.05
CA VAL A 9 -8.80 -23.56 66.23
C VAL A 9 -7.93 -22.50 65.55
N VAL A 10 -7.94 -22.50 64.21
CA VAL A 10 -8.22 -21.28 63.44
C VAL A 10 -9.24 -21.59 62.34
N LEU A 11 -10.29 -20.79 62.39
CA LEU A 11 -11.46 -20.72 61.55
C LEU A 11 -11.10 -19.78 60.38
N PHE A 12 -11.15 -20.27 59.13
CA PHE A 12 -11.17 -19.38 57.94
C PHE A 12 -12.49 -19.59 57.20
N VAL A 13 -13.46 -18.75 57.55
CA VAL A 13 -14.62 -18.45 56.72
C VAL A 13 -14.19 -17.40 55.70
N SER A 14 -14.47 -17.65 54.42
CA SER A 14 -14.73 -16.69 53.32
C SER A 14 -14.29 -17.30 51.99
N ALA A 15 -14.92 -17.08 50.85
CA ALA A 15 -16.24 -16.60 50.53
C ALA A 15 -16.50 -17.07 49.07
N VAL A 16 -17.74 -17.48 48.82
CA VAL A 16 -18.51 -17.41 47.58
C VAL A 16 -17.76 -16.99 46.30
N PHE A 17 -17.82 -17.90 45.31
CA PHE A 17 -17.71 -17.67 43.87
C PHE A 17 -18.30 -16.33 43.41
N LEU A 18 -17.51 -15.48 42.75
CA LEU A 18 -17.94 -14.75 41.56
C LEU A 18 -16.74 -14.53 40.62
N VAL A 19 -16.80 -15.24 39.49
CA VAL A 19 -15.95 -15.04 38.32
C VAL A 19 -16.38 -13.73 37.65
N ASN A 20 -15.49 -12.76 37.53
CA ASN A 20 -15.67 -11.64 36.61
C ASN A 20 -14.29 -11.22 36.08
N ILE A 21 -13.91 -11.77 34.93
CA ILE A 21 -12.72 -11.36 34.17
C ILE A 21 -13.23 -10.41 33.08
N PRO A 22 -13.09 -9.08 33.21
CA PRO A 22 -13.46 -8.18 32.13
C PRO A 22 -12.33 -8.15 31.10
N GLY A 23 -12.64 -8.57 29.88
CA GLY A 23 -11.91 -8.11 28.68
C GLY A 23 -10.70 -8.94 28.27
N VAL A 24 -10.89 -10.23 27.97
CA VAL A 24 -10.04 -10.88 26.97
C VAL A 24 -10.66 -10.59 25.60
N CYS A 25 -10.26 -9.49 24.97
CA CYS A 25 -10.45 -9.33 23.54
C CYS A 25 -9.50 -10.29 22.85
N LEU A 26 -9.93 -11.54 22.62
CA LEU A 26 -9.26 -12.41 21.67
C LEU A 26 -9.50 -11.79 20.29
N ALA A 27 -8.55 -10.97 19.84
CA ALA A 27 -8.43 -10.63 18.44
C ALA A 27 -8.29 -11.96 17.69
N GLN A 28 -9.38 -12.41 17.06
CA GLN A 28 -9.29 -13.53 16.15
C GLN A 28 -8.36 -13.11 15.02
N PRO A 29 -7.27 -13.86 14.74
CA PRO A 29 -6.52 -13.61 13.53
C PRO A 29 -7.48 -13.86 12.37
N ALA A 30 -7.67 -12.87 11.51
CA ALA A 30 -8.45 -13.06 10.29
C ALA A 30 -7.74 -14.14 9.44
N ASP A 31 -8.23 -15.38 9.48
CA ASP A 31 -7.73 -16.47 8.66
C ASP A 31 -8.52 -16.54 7.34
N ASN A 32 -8.16 -15.66 6.41
CA ASN A 32 -8.73 -15.62 5.06
C ASN A 32 -8.05 -16.61 4.10
N THR A 33 -7.16 -17.47 4.60
CA THR A 33 -6.29 -18.35 3.81
C THR A 33 -7.07 -19.43 3.05
N GLY A 34 -8.34 -19.66 3.41
CA GLY A 34 -9.24 -20.60 2.73
C GLY A 34 -10.08 -19.99 1.59
N ILE A 35 -10.26 -18.66 1.54
CA ILE A 35 -11.15 -18.02 0.57
C ILE A 35 -10.43 -17.75 -0.77
N ASN A 36 -9.12 -17.52 -0.73
CA ASN A 36 -8.30 -17.18 -1.91
C ASN A 36 -7.88 -18.40 -2.76
N LYS A 37 -8.22 -19.63 -2.36
CA LYS A 37 -7.94 -20.84 -3.19
C LYS A 37 -8.84 -20.96 -4.43
N ARG A 38 -9.80 -20.06 -4.61
CA ARG A 38 -10.69 -20.04 -5.77
C ARG A 38 -10.09 -19.34 -7.00
N ASP A 39 -9.01 -18.59 -6.81
CA ASP A 39 -8.43 -17.73 -7.86
C ASP A 39 -7.24 -18.40 -8.59
N THR A 40 -6.89 -19.64 -8.22
CA THR A 40 -5.89 -20.49 -8.89
C THR A 40 -6.43 -21.19 -10.16
N THR A 41 -7.32 -20.53 -10.89
CA THR A 41 -7.70 -20.95 -12.25
C THR A 41 -7.40 -19.79 -13.18
N ASP A 42 -6.50 -20.00 -14.14
CA ASP A 42 -5.71 -19.04 -14.93
C ASP A 42 -6.46 -17.95 -15.74
N GLU A 43 -7.74 -17.65 -15.49
CA GLU A 43 -8.55 -16.77 -16.36
C GLU A 43 -9.51 -15.80 -15.65
N LYS A 44 -9.34 -15.47 -14.37
CA LYS A 44 -10.17 -14.43 -13.72
C LYS A 44 -9.36 -13.38 -12.99
N MET A 45 -9.47 -12.15 -13.49
CA MET A 45 -8.97 -10.94 -12.84
C MET A 45 -9.38 -10.92 -11.37
N THR A 46 -8.41 -11.00 -10.46
CA THR A 46 -8.67 -10.89 -9.01
C THR A 46 -8.78 -9.42 -8.60
N ALA A 47 -9.34 -9.13 -7.42
CA ALA A 47 -9.46 -7.75 -6.92
C ALA A 47 -8.09 -7.02 -6.83
N ASP A 48 -7.00 -7.78 -6.65
CA ASP A 48 -5.63 -7.27 -6.66
C ASP A 48 -5.09 -6.95 -8.07
N GLN A 49 -5.76 -7.41 -9.13
CA GLN A 49 -5.37 -7.17 -10.53
C GLN A 49 -6.06 -5.95 -11.16
N GLN A 50 -6.97 -5.27 -10.45
CA GLN A 50 -7.89 -4.30 -11.06
C GLN A 50 -7.37 -2.86 -11.14
N SER A 51 -6.31 -2.46 -10.43
CA SER A 51 -5.94 -1.03 -10.36
C SER A 51 -4.68 -0.63 -11.14
N GLN A 52 -3.72 -1.54 -11.36
CA GLN A 52 -2.57 -1.30 -12.26
C GLN A 52 -2.09 -2.63 -12.81
N THR A 53 -2.25 -2.85 -14.12
CA THR A 53 -1.68 -4.02 -14.80
C THR A 53 -0.15 -4.02 -14.64
N LYS A 54 0.50 -5.19 -14.79
CA LYS A 54 1.96 -5.27 -14.69
C LYS A 54 2.61 -4.38 -15.75
N GLU A 55 2.01 -4.34 -16.93
CA GLU A 55 2.41 -3.56 -18.09
C GLU A 55 2.37 -2.06 -17.78
N ASP A 56 1.28 -1.56 -17.18
CA ASP A 56 1.14 -0.15 -16.79
C ASP A 56 2.21 0.29 -15.78
N ARG A 57 2.54 -0.61 -14.84
CA ARG A 57 3.59 -0.36 -13.85
C ARG A 57 4.97 -0.29 -14.50
N GLU A 58 5.26 -1.19 -15.43
CA GLU A 58 6.53 -1.18 -16.16
C GLU A 58 6.70 0.08 -17.03
N ILE A 59 5.64 0.51 -17.72
CA ILE A 59 5.63 1.77 -18.48
C ILE A 59 5.91 2.94 -17.54
N THR A 60 5.14 3.05 -16.45
CA THR A 60 5.30 4.13 -15.47
C THR A 60 6.72 4.16 -14.90
N GLN A 61 7.28 3.00 -14.55
CA GLN A 61 8.63 2.89 -14.01
C GLN A 61 9.68 3.35 -15.00
N LYS A 62 9.61 2.92 -16.27
CA LYS A 62 10.56 3.32 -17.31
C LYS A 62 10.52 4.83 -17.55
N ILE A 63 9.33 5.43 -17.61
CA ILE A 63 9.18 6.88 -17.80
C ILE A 63 9.74 7.61 -16.58
N ARG A 64 9.39 7.17 -15.37
CA ARG A 64 9.91 7.76 -14.13
C ARG A 64 11.44 7.74 -14.09
N GLN A 65 12.04 6.62 -14.46
CA GLN A 65 13.50 6.48 -14.50
C GLN A 65 14.11 7.46 -15.49
N SER A 66 13.60 7.53 -16.72
CA SER A 66 14.09 8.44 -17.77
C SER A 66 14.00 9.92 -17.38
N VAL A 67 12.96 10.30 -16.63
CA VAL A 67 12.77 11.67 -16.14
C VAL A 67 13.74 11.99 -14.99
N VAL A 68 13.89 11.08 -14.02
CA VAL A 68 14.77 11.30 -12.86
C VAL A 68 16.25 11.25 -13.24
N ASP A 69 16.63 10.43 -14.21
CA ASP A 69 18.00 10.34 -14.72
C ASP A 69 18.43 11.59 -15.50
N ASP A 70 17.49 12.48 -15.83
CA ASP A 70 17.78 13.73 -16.52
C ASP A 70 18.07 14.86 -15.53
N GLU A 71 19.34 15.09 -15.29
CA GLU A 71 19.84 16.14 -14.38
C GLU A 71 19.60 17.56 -14.91
N SER A 72 19.19 17.72 -16.17
CA SER A 72 18.85 19.05 -16.72
C SER A 72 17.45 19.51 -16.30
N LEU A 73 16.60 18.59 -15.85
CA LEU A 73 15.26 18.86 -15.36
C LEU A 73 15.31 19.36 -13.91
N SER A 74 14.47 20.34 -13.59
CA SER A 74 14.33 20.78 -12.21
C SER A 74 13.66 19.73 -11.33
N THR A 75 13.77 19.93 -10.02
CA THR A 75 13.03 19.16 -9.03
C THR A 75 11.51 19.21 -9.24
N TYR A 76 10.96 20.26 -9.87
CA TYR A 76 9.54 20.33 -10.21
C TYR A 76 9.20 19.32 -11.30
N ALA A 77 10.00 19.33 -12.38
CA ALA A 77 9.91 18.38 -13.48
C ALA A 77 10.07 16.91 -12.99
N HIS A 78 11.01 16.63 -12.08
CA HIS A 78 11.15 15.29 -11.49
C HIS A 78 9.92 14.85 -10.67
N ASN A 79 9.17 15.80 -10.10
CA ASN A 79 7.99 15.54 -9.28
C ASN A 79 6.67 15.50 -10.07
N VAL A 80 6.73 15.62 -11.40
CA VAL A 80 5.56 15.41 -12.26
C VAL A 80 4.95 14.03 -11.97
N LYS A 81 3.63 13.98 -11.86
CA LYS A 81 2.87 12.74 -11.70
C LYS A 81 2.77 12.07 -13.06
N ILE A 82 3.14 10.79 -13.09
CA ILE A 82 3.06 9.93 -14.26
C ILE A 82 2.04 8.86 -13.91
N ILE A 83 0.91 8.87 -14.61
CA ILE A 83 -0.21 7.97 -14.35
C ILE A 83 -0.39 7.14 -15.62
N THR A 84 -0.26 5.82 -15.50
CA THR A 84 -0.50 4.90 -16.63
C THR A 84 -1.69 4.00 -16.34
N VAL A 85 -2.64 3.95 -17.26
CA VAL A 85 -3.84 3.11 -17.17
C VAL A 85 -4.14 2.52 -18.55
N GLY A 86 -4.08 1.20 -18.67
CA GLY A 86 -4.35 0.51 -19.94
C GLY A 86 -3.40 0.94 -21.07
N GLY A 87 -2.15 1.24 -20.74
CA GLY A 87 -1.12 1.73 -21.65
C GLY A 87 -1.21 3.20 -22.04
N MET A 88 -2.25 3.93 -21.59
CA MET A 88 -2.34 5.38 -21.76
C MET A 88 -1.64 6.09 -20.62
N VAL A 89 -0.83 7.10 -20.95
CA VAL A 89 -0.02 7.86 -20.00
C VAL A 89 -0.57 9.27 -19.86
N THR A 90 -0.87 9.67 -18.64
CA THR A 90 -1.22 11.05 -18.28
C THR A 90 -0.11 11.66 -17.45
N LEU A 91 0.39 12.81 -17.90
CA LEU A 91 1.43 13.60 -17.23
C LEU A 91 0.77 14.80 -16.54
N LYS A 92 0.97 14.96 -15.23
CA LYS A 92 0.36 16.06 -14.46
C LYS A 92 1.33 16.73 -13.51
N GLY A 93 1.26 18.05 -13.41
CA GLY A 93 1.94 18.82 -12.36
C GLY A 93 2.67 20.05 -12.92
N PRO A 94 3.14 20.92 -12.01
CA PRO A 94 3.82 22.13 -12.39
C PRO A 94 5.27 21.86 -12.86
N VAL A 95 5.70 22.56 -13.90
CA VAL A 95 7.10 22.67 -14.34
C VAL A 95 7.49 24.14 -14.48
N ARG A 96 8.80 24.42 -14.53
CA ARG A 96 9.32 25.79 -14.57
C ARG A 96 9.42 26.39 -15.96
N SER A 97 9.40 25.56 -17.00
CA SER A 97 9.52 26.04 -18.38
C SER A 97 8.82 25.13 -19.39
N GLU A 98 8.59 25.67 -20.59
CA GLU A 98 8.08 24.88 -21.73
C GLU A 98 9.10 23.82 -22.17
N ASP A 99 10.40 24.10 -22.04
CA ASP A 99 11.44 23.12 -22.38
C ASP A 99 11.37 21.89 -21.46
N GLU A 100 11.16 22.09 -20.16
CA GLU A 100 10.98 20.96 -19.23
C GLU A 100 9.73 20.14 -19.59
N LYS A 101 8.62 20.81 -19.90
CA LYS A 101 7.40 20.14 -20.35
C LYS A 101 7.66 19.29 -21.60
N ARG A 102 8.30 19.87 -22.62
CA ARG A 102 8.63 19.18 -23.87
C ARG A 102 9.54 17.97 -23.65
N ILE A 103 10.58 18.11 -22.82
CA ILE A 103 11.49 17.00 -22.52
C ILE A 103 10.75 15.84 -21.85
N ILE A 104 9.85 16.11 -20.91
CA ILE A 104 9.07 15.06 -20.24
C ILE A 104 8.12 14.37 -21.23
N GLU A 105 7.44 15.13 -22.09
CA GLU A 105 6.57 14.60 -23.14
C GLU A 105 7.35 13.70 -24.11
N GLU A 106 8.52 14.15 -24.58
CA GLU A 106 9.39 13.38 -25.47
C GLU A 106 9.86 12.06 -24.83
N LYS A 107 10.29 12.10 -23.56
CA LYS A 107 10.70 10.89 -22.82
C LYS A 107 9.54 9.90 -22.66
N ALA A 108 8.35 10.40 -22.34
CA ALA A 108 7.15 9.56 -22.29
C ALA A 108 6.83 8.96 -23.66
N ALA A 109 6.94 9.75 -24.74
CA ALA A 109 6.62 9.33 -26.11
C ALA A 109 7.55 8.21 -26.60
N GLN A 110 8.84 8.30 -26.27
CA GLN A 110 9.82 7.26 -26.58
C GLN A 110 9.50 5.90 -25.93
N ILE A 111 8.75 5.88 -24.82
CA ILE A 111 8.48 4.68 -24.03
C ILE A 111 7.08 4.11 -24.30
N ALA A 112 6.05 4.96 -24.33
CA ALA A 112 4.66 4.53 -24.46
C ALA A 112 4.09 4.66 -25.89
N GLY A 113 4.69 5.53 -26.71
CA GLY A 113 4.14 6.00 -27.98
C GLY A 113 3.47 7.37 -27.82
N GLU A 114 3.67 8.25 -28.81
CA GLU A 114 3.14 9.62 -28.81
C GLU A 114 1.60 9.64 -28.79
N GLU A 115 0.97 8.66 -29.44
CA GLU A 115 -0.48 8.52 -29.54
C GLU A 115 -1.17 8.18 -28.21
N LYS A 116 -0.40 7.76 -27.20
CA LYS A 116 -0.93 7.31 -25.90
C LYS A 116 -0.72 8.33 -24.79
N ILE A 117 -0.22 9.52 -25.10
CA ILE A 117 0.15 10.52 -24.10
C ILE A 117 -0.87 11.63 -24.06
N THR A 118 -1.30 11.94 -22.84
CA THR A 118 -2.07 13.13 -22.51
C THR A 118 -1.25 13.99 -21.57
N SER A 119 -0.89 15.19 -22.04
CA SER A 119 -0.16 16.16 -21.22
C SER A 119 -1.12 17.13 -20.57
N GLU A 120 -1.10 17.15 -19.24
CA GLU A 120 -1.78 18.12 -18.38
C GLU A 120 -0.72 18.78 -17.47
N ILE A 121 0.46 19.02 -18.03
CA ILE A 121 1.55 19.74 -17.37
C ILE A 121 1.24 21.23 -17.45
N GLU A 122 1.35 21.90 -16.31
CA GLU A 122 1.16 23.34 -16.20
C GLU A 122 2.52 24.02 -16.00
N ILE A 123 2.73 25.18 -16.62
CA ILE A 123 3.95 25.96 -16.43
C ILE A 123 3.69 26.96 -15.31
N ALA A 124 4.40 26.78 -14.20
CA ALA A 124 4.33 27.64 -13.02
C ALA A 124 5.74 28.14 -12.66
N PRO A 125 5.98 29.47 -12.72
CA PRO A 125 7.27 30.07 -12.40
C PRO A 125 7.62 30.01 -10.90
#